data_AF-A0AAX6N7C4-F1
#
_entry.id   AF-A0AAX6N7C4-F1
#
_cell.length_a   1.000
_cell.length_b   1.000
_cell.length_c   1.000
_cell.angle_alpha   90.00
_cell.angle_beta   90.00
_cell.angle_gamma   90.00
#
_symmetry.space_group_name_H-M   'P 1'
#
loop_
_entity.id
_entity.type
_entity.pdbx_description
1 polymer ?
#
loop_
_entity_poly.entity_id
_entity_poly.type
_entity_poly.pdbx_seq_one_letter_code
_entity_poly.pdbx_strand_id
1 'polypeptide(L)'
;MGILQDLLKDIPIPKMAKVQVAFDDTKIHDVQHVLTEKLNQENIKRRITPGMEIAIAVGSRGLDQIVEMTATTVQFLKGLGANPFIVPSMGSHGGATAEGQQEVLRHLGITEESVQCEIRSSMEVVEIGRLSNGLPVFVDKHASKADGIIVVNRIKPHTAFRGPVESGLMKMISIGLGKQKGAEACHQLGFKYMAENVPAMAKVIMQELPVLFGIASIENSFDKVAVIEVLPSEHIEDKETNLQIIAKQLLPKLYFDELDVLVIDEIGKNISGDGMDPNVTGRYPTPYAHGGPAVNKMVVLDLTPQTEGNANGVGTADFTTQRLVDKANLEFMYANGLTSTVVAPTKIPTTLPNDRQAIQAAIKTSNILDFTQVKMVRIKNTLELSEIEVSEALLNHIHSHPHMQQSSELYSISFNKEGNFLRVEDRNETII
;
A
#
# COMPACT_ATOMS: atom_id res chain seq x y z
N MET A 1 -21.22 23.01 28.30
CA MET A 1 -21.00 22.24 27.06
C MET A 1 -20.37 23.18 26.05
N GLY A 2 -19.40 22.72 25.26
CA GLY A 2 -18.80 23.55 24.21
C GLY A 2 -19.69 23.61 22.97
N ILE A 3 -19.52 24.64 22.13
CA ILE A 3 -20.34 24.85 20.92
C ILE A 3 -20.40 23.61 20.01
N LEU A 4 -19.29 22.87 19.87
CA LEU A 4 -19.25 21.63 19.08
C LEU A 4 -20.16 20.56 19.67
N GLN A 5 -20.17 20.39 20.99
CA GLN A 5 -21.03 19.40 21.64
C GLN A 5 -22.51 19.76 21.47
N ASP A 6 -22.86 21.04 21.57
CA ASP A 6 -24.23 21.49 21.36
C ASP A 6 -24.69 21.33 19.90
N LEU A 7 -23.80 21.51 18.93
CA LEU A 7 -24.11 21.30 17.51
C LEU A 7 -24.28 19.82 17.14
N LEU A 8 -23.70 18.90 17.91
CA LEU A 8 -23.61 17.48 17.56
C LEU A 8 -24.50 16.56 18.42
N LYS A 9 -24.85 16.94 19.64
CA LYS A 9 -25.51 16.07 20.63
C LYS A 9 -26.79 15.38 20.14
N ASP A 10 -27.56 16.05 19.28
CA ASP A 10 -28.86 15.56 18.78
C ASP A 10 -28.75 14.82 17.44
N ILE A 11 -27.53 14.70 16.87
CA ILE A 11 -27.32 13.97 15.62
C ILE A 11 -27.35 12.46 15.93
N PRO A 12 -28.31 11.70 15.36
CA PRO A 12 -28.42 10.27 15.62
C PRO A 12 -27.26 9.51 14.99
N ILE A 13 -26.79 8.47 15.67
CA ILE A 13 -25.91 7.45 15.10
C ILE A 13 -26.80 6.22 14.85
N PRO A 14 -26.85 5.68 13.62
CA PRO A 14 -27.76 4.61 13.26
C PRO A 14 -27.42 3.31 14.00
N LYS A 15 -28.36 2.38 14.04
CA LYS A 15 -28.02 0.99 14.37
C LYS A 15 -27.16 0.40 13.26
N MET A 16 -26.24 -0.46 13.64
CA MET A 16 -25.30 -1.14 12.76
C MET A 16 -25.56 -2.64 12.74
N ALA A 17 -25.17 -3.30 11.65
CA ALA A 17 -25.03 -4.74 11.58
C ALA A 17 -23.66 -5.10 11.04
N LYS A 18 -23.09 -6.22 11.51
CA LYS A 18 -21.92 -6.82 10.91
C LYS A 18 -22.29 -7.51 9.61
N VAL A 19 -21.39 -7.43 8.65
CA VAL A 19 -21.52 -8.03 7.32
C VAL A 19 -20.22 -8.76 7.01
N GLN A 20 -20.34 -10.03 6.64
CA GLN A 20 -19.27 -10.78 6.01
C GLN A 20 -19.25 -10.47 4.53
N VAL A 21 -18.08 -10.12 4.01
CA VAL A 21 -17.82 -9.83 2.60
C VAL A 21 -16.97 -10.95 2.03
N ALA A 22 -17.51 -11.64 1.03
CA ALA A 22 -16.81 -12.72 0.34
C ALA A 22 -15.85 -12.15 -0.70
N PHE A 23 -14.60 -12.61 -0.66
CA PHE A 23 -13.59 -12.38 -1.67
C PHE A 23 -13.03 -13.71 -2.17
N ASP A 24 -12.40 -13.69 -3.34
CA ASP A 24 -11.66 -14.83 -3.85
C ASP A 24 -10.41 -15.09 -3.00
N ASP A 25 -10.33 -16.27 -2.38
CA ASP A 25 -9.17 -16.74 -1.58
C ASP A 25 -8.24 -17.65 -2.39
N THR A 26 -8.33 -17.63 -3.72
CA THR A 26 -7.36 -18.33 -4.58
C THR A 26 -5.95 -17.84 -4.25
N LYS A 27 -5.06 -18.78 -3.93
CA LYS A 27 -3.68 -18.52 -3.54
C LYS A 27 -2.76 -19.67 -3.91
N ILE A 28 -1.47 -19.37 -4.02
CA ILE A 28 -0.39 -20.34 -4.19
C ILE A 28 -0.02 -20.88 -2.80
N HIS A 29 -0.17 -22.18 -2.61
CA HIS A 29 0.15 -22.83 -1.34
C HIS A 29 1.66 -23.06 -1.12
N ASP A 30 2.40 -23.32 -2.19
CA ASP A 30 3.85 -23.56 -2.17
C ASP A 30 4.53 -22.59 -3.14
N VAL A 31 4.84 -21.40 -2.64
CA VAL A 31 5.46 -20.34 -3.46
C VAL A 31 6.88 -20.72 -3.85
N GLN A 32 7.64 -21.37 -2.95
CA GLN A 32 8.99 -21.85 -3.25
C GLN A 32 9.00 -22.81 -4.44
N HIS A 33 8.11 -23.80 -4.47
CA HIS A 33 8.04 -24.76 -5.56
C HIS A 33 7.69 -24.08 -6.89
N VAL A 34 6.61 -23.29 -6.93
CA VAL A 34 6.16 -22.61 -8.16
C VAL A 34 7.22 -21.63 -8.68
N LEU A 35 7.87 -20.89 -7.78
CA LEU A 35 8.96 -19.98 -8.16
C LEU A 35 10.16 -20.76 -8.71
N THR A 36 10.53 -21.86 -8.06
CA THR A 36 11.63 -22.72 -8.50
C THR A 36 11.38 -23.27 -9.91
N GLU A 37 10.16 -23.73 -10.22
CA GLU A 37 9.81 -24.19 -11.56
C GLU A 37 9.96 -23.08 -12.62
N LYS A 38 9.48 -21.87 -12.32
CA LYS A 38 9.58 -20.72 -13.23
C LYS A 38 11.02 -20.24 -13.42
N LEU A 39 11.82 -20.20 -12.36
CA LEU A 39 13.25 -19.89 -12.44
C LEU A 39 14.02 -20.94 -13.26
N ASN A 40 13.59 -22.21 -13.19
CA ASN A 40 14.25 -23.30 -13.89
C ASN A 40 14.01 -23.33 -15.41
N GLN A 41 13.17 -22.45 -15.95
CA GLN A 41 12.94 -22.37 -17.39
C GLN A 41 14.22 -21.98 -18.15
N GLU A 42 14.46 -22.61 -19.30
CA GLU A 42 15.70 -22.44 -20.08
C GLU A 42 15.97 -20.99 -20.50
N ASN A 43 14.93 -20.22 -20.80
CA ASN A 43 15.03 -18.80 -21.15
C ASN A 43 15.50 -17.91 -19.97
N ILE A 44 15.35 -18.38 -18.73
CA ILE A 44 15.86 -17.75 -17.51
C ILE A 44 17.25 -18.27 -17.18
N LYS A 45 17.43 -19.60 -17.09
CA LYS A 45 18.72 -20.23 -16.75
C LYS A 45 19.88 -19.75 -17.61
N ARG A 46 19.68 -19.67 -18.93
CA ARG A 46 20.74 -19.29 -19.89
C ARG A 46 21.27 -17.86 -19.73
N ARG A 47 20.61 -17.02 -18.92
CA ARG A 47 21.04 -15.64 -18.63
C ARG A 47 22.08 -15.56 -17.53
N ILE A 48 22.30 -16.65 -16.82
CA ILE A 48 23.18 -16.72 -15.66
C ILE A 48 24.37 -17.58 -16.04
N THR A 49 25.56 -17.02 -15.89
CA THR A 49 26.82 -17.77 -16.05
C THR A 49 27.55 -17.85 -14.72
N PRO A 50 28.25 -18.96 -14.43
CA PRO A 50 29.05 -19.08 -13.22
C PRO A 50 30.01 -17.90 -13.03
N GLY A 51 30.09 -17.38 -11.81
CA GLY A 51 30.94 -16.25 -11.43
C GLY A 51 30.28 -14.87 -11.48
N MET A 52 29.13 -14.71 -12.16
CA MET A 52 28.43 -13.41 -12.22
C MET A 52 28.12 -12.86 -10.82
N GLU A 53 28.45 -11.60 -10.57
CA GLU A 53 27.91 -10.85 -9.43
C GLU A 53 26.51 -10.32 -9.79
N ILE A 54 25.48 -10.73 -9.03
CA ILE A 54 24.08 -10.41 -9.37
C ILE A 54 23.41 -9.65 -8.24
N ALA A 55 22.93 -8.45 -8.53
CA ALA A 55 22.15 -7.64 -7.60
C ALA A 55 20.68 -8.07 -7.60
N ILE A 56 20.15 -8.41 -6.43
CA ILE A 56 18.72 -8.70 -6.21
C ILE A 56 18.09 -7.47 -5.54
N ALA A 57 17.28 -6.75 -6.29
CA ALA A 57 16.59 -5.55 -5.83
C ALA A 57 15.30 -5.92 -5.07
N VAL A 58 15.25 -5.55 -3.78
CA VAL A 58 14.14 -5.88 -2.89
C VAL A 58 13.49 -4.62 -2.31
N GLY A 59 12.17 -4.56 -2.39
CA GLY A 59 11.38 -3.39 -1.97
C GLY A 59 11.15 -3.28 -0.46
N SER A 60 10.49 -2.20 -0.06
CA SER A 60 10.16 -1.87 1.34
C SER A 60 8.76 -2.26 1.78
N ARG A 61 7.96 -2.85 0.89
CA ARG A 61 6.56 -3.17 1.17
C ARG A 61 6.46 -4.60 1.69
N GLY A 62 5.62 -4.79 2.71
CA GLY A 62 5.15 -6.12 3.10
C GLY A 62 4.50 -6.78 1.89
N LEU A 63 5.07 -7.93 1.52
CA LEU A 63 4.61 -8.79 0.46
C LEU A 63 4.62 -10.20 1.05
N ASP A 64 3.53 -10.92 0.86
CA ASP A 64 3.38 -12.30 1.34
C ASP A 64 4.51 -13.19 0.83
N GLN A 65 5.22 -13.84 1.75
CA GLN A 65 6.34 -14.74 1.44
C GLN A 65 7.53 -14.07 0.74
N ILE A 66 7.76 -12.76 0.95
CA ILE A 66 8.92 -12.04 0.39
C ILE A 66 10.26 -12.64 0.79
N VAL A 67 10.40 -13.10 2.04
CA VAL A 67 11.60 -13.78 2.53
C VAL A 67 11.86 -15.04 1.72
N GLU A 68 10.82 -15.86 1.54
CA GLU A 68 10.90 -17.14 0.84
C GLU A 68 11.19 -16.98 -0.65
N MET A 69 10.54 -16.02 -1.32
CA MET A 69 10.85 -15.69 -2.71
C MET A 69 12.29 -15.21 -2.88
N THR A 70 12.76 -14.35 -1.97
CA THR A 70 14.13 -13.82 -2.01
C THR A 70 15.14 -14.94 -1.77
N ALA A 71 14.95 -15.76 -0.74
CA ALA A 71 15.81 -16.90 -0.42
C ALA A 71 15.85 -17.94 -1.54
N THR A 72 14.69 -18.27 -2.13
CA THR A 72 14.59 -19.18 -3.29
C THR A 72 15.37 -18.65 -4.49
N THR A 73 15.27 -17.34 -4.75
CA THR A 73 16.03 -16.68 -5.82
C THR A 73 17.53 -16.76 -5.56
N VAL A 74 17.99 -16.46 -4.34
CA VAL A 74 19.40 -16.58 -3.94
C VAL A 74 19.89 -18.02 -4.15
N GLN A 75 19.13 -19.01 -3.67
CA GLN A 75 19.51 -20.42 -3.76
C GLN A 75 19.64 -20.86 -5.23
N PHE A 76 18.69 -20.46 -6.08
CA PHE A 76 18.72 -20.73 -7.51
C PHE A 76 19.99 -20.16 -8.17
N LEU A 77 20.33 -18.89 -7.89
CA LEU A 77 21.52 -18.24 -8.45
C LEU A 77 22.82 -18.90 -7.99
N LYS A 78 22.93 -19.20 -6.69
CA LYS A 78 24.09 -19.93 -6.13
C LYS A 78 24.21 -21.33 -6.72
N GLY A 79 23.10 -22.02 -6.97
CA GLY A 79 23.07 -23.33 -7.61
C GLY A 79 23.62 -23.33 -9.05
N LEU A 80 23.53 -22.18 -9.73
CA LEU A 80 24.13 -21.95 -11.05
C LEU A 80 25.56 -21.39 -10.98
N GLY A 81 26.13 -21.25 -9.77
CA GLY A 81 27.48 -20.77 -9.54
C GLY A 81 27.65 -19.25 -9.60
N ALA A 82 26.56 -18.48 -9.51
CA ALA A 82 26.63 -17.01 -9.42
C ALA A 82 26.84 -16.53 -7.97
N ASN A 83 27.23 -15.27 -7.82
CA ASN A 83 27.50 -14.59 -6.55
C ASN A 83 26.43 -13.50 -6.29
N PRO A 84 25.25 -13.86 -5.78
CA PRO A 84 24.19 -12.88 -5.54
C PRO A 84 24.47 -12.01 -4.31
N PHE A 85 24.00 -10.77 -4.35
CA PHE A 85 23.87 -9.86 -3.21
C PHE A 85 22.54 -9.10 -3.30
N ILE A 86 22.00 -8.68 -2.16
CA ILE A 86 20.74 -7.93 -2.09
C ILE A 86 21.04 -6.43 -2.06
N VAL A 87 20.26 -5.66 -2.82
CA VAL A 87 20.23 -4.19 -2.72
C VAL A 87 18.84 -3.72 -2.29
N PRO A 88 18.73 -2.90 -1.23
CA PRO A 88 17.47 -2.26 -0.88
C PRO A 88 17.02 -1.32 -2.00
N SER A 89 15.83 -1.55 -2.57
CA SER A 89 15.30 -0.83 -3.73
C SER A 89 13.98 -0.16 -3.36
N MET A 90 14.07 0.94 -2.60
CA MET A 90 12.90 1.48 -1.90
C MET A 90 12.77 3.01 -1.93
N GLY A 91 13.47 3.67 -2.86
CA GLY A 91 13.37 5.12 -3.02
C GLY A 91 13.80 5.88 -1.75
N SER A 92 12.87 6.64 -1.18
CA SER A 92 13.07 7.44 0.04
C SER A 92 12.72 6.74 1.36
N HIS A 93 12.30 5.47 1.32
CA HIS A 93 11.95 4.73 2.54
C HIS A 93 13.17 4.53 3.46
N GLY A 94 12.92 4.21 4.73
CA GLY A 94 13.99 4.02 5.72
C GLY A 94 14.73 5.33 6.01
N GLY A 95 14.04 6.48 6.02
CA GLY A 95 14.65 7.78 6.26
C GLY A 95 15.64 8.24 5.18
N ALA A 96 15.67 7.56 4.02
CA ALA A 96 16.65 7.80 2.97
C ALA A 96 18.12 7.68 3.45
N THR A 97 18.39 6.76 4.39
CA THR A 97 19.74 6.39 4.83
C THR A 97 20.02 4.91 4.56
N ALA A 98 21.30 4.53 4.49
CA ALA A 98 21.68 3.13 4.28
C ALA A 98 21.19 2.24 5.43
N GLU A 99 21.39 2.71 6.68
CA GLU A 99 21.01 2.00 7.89
C GLU A 99 19.49 1.85 7.99
N GLY A 100 18.74 2.91 7.67
CA GLY A 100 17.29 2.87 7.73
C GLY A 100 16.67 1.99 6.65
N GLN A 101 17.25 1.91 5.45
CA GLN A 101 16.80 0.95 4.43
C GLN A 101 17.10 -0.51 4.82
N GLN A 102 18.26 -0.76 5.46
CA GLN A 102 18.59 -2.08 5.99
C GLN A 102 17.64 -2.48 7.13
N GLU A 103 17.28 -1.53 8.00
CA GLU A 103 16.32 -1.73 9.07
C GLU A 103 14.92 -2.05 8.54
N VAL A 104 14.49 -1.42 7.45
CA VAL A 104 13.24 -1.77 6.77
C VAL A 104 13.27 -3.23 6.28
N LEU A 105 14.37 -3.68 5.65
CA LEU A 105 14.49 -5.08 5.25
C LEU A 105 14.44 -6.03 6.45
N ARG A 106 15.12 -5.69 7.54
CA ARG A 106 15.10 -6.46 8.79
C ARG A 106 13.68 -6.62 9.34
N HIS A 107 12.89 -5.56 9.34
CA HIS A 107 11.47 -5.61 9.75
C HIS A 107 10.60 -6.47 8.85
N LEU A 108 10.95 -6.61 7.56
CA LEU A 108 10.28 -7.54 6.63
C LEU A 108 10.76 -9.00 6.81
N GLY A 109 11.67 -9.26 7.75
CA GLY A 109 12.28 -10.57 7.95
C GLY A 109 13.42 -10.88 6.99
N ILE A 110 13.89 -9.90 6.21
CA ILE A 110 14.99 -10.05 5.25
C ILE A 110 16.29 -9.64 5.92
N THR A 111 16.99 -10.65 6.43
CA THR A 111 18.34 -10.57 6.99
C THR A 111 19.30 -11.45 6.20
N GLU A 112 20.60 -11.19 6.27
CA GLU A 112 21.61 -12.02 5.59
C GLU A 112 21.50 -13.50 5.96
N GLU A 113 21.12 -13.80 7.21
CA GLU A 113 20.85 -15.15 7.69
C GLU A 113 19.59 -15.74 7.05
N SER A 114 18.46 -15.03 7.07
CA SER A 114 17.18 -15.56 6.56
C SER A 114 17.22 -15.91 5.07
N VAL A 115 17.97 -15.14 4.27
CA VAL A 115 18.06 -15.31 2.80
C VAL A 115 19.40 -15.86 2.36
N GLN A 116 20.32 -16.11 3.29
CA GLN A 116 21.67 -16.63 3.05
C GLN A 116 22.44 -15.81 2.01
N CYS A 117 22.38 -14.47 2.07
CA CYS A 117 22.94 -13.57 1.05
C CYS A 117 23.37 -12.25 1.67
N GLU A 118 24.48 -11.68 1.20
CA GLU A 118 24.96 -10.36 1.64
C GLU A 118 23.94 -9.26 1.31
N ILE A 119 23.75 -8.29 2.21
CA ILE A 119 22.93 -7.09 1.95
C ILE A 119 23.84 -5.87 1.81
N ARG A 120 23.86 -5.27 0.62
CA ARG A 120 24.62 -4.04 0.31
C ARG A 120 23.67 -2.84 0.32
N SER A 121 23.61 -2.13 1.44
CA SER A 121 22.79 -0.92 1.58
C SER A 121 23.62 0.36 1.38
N SER A 122 23.18 1.21 0.47
CA SER A 122 23.75 2.53 0.22
C SER A 122 22.71 3.46 -0.40
N MET A 123 22.94 4.76 -0.27
CA MET A 123 22.18 5.81 -0.95
C MET A 123 22.93 6.41 -2.15
N GLU A 124 24.15 5.95 -2.42
CA GLU A 124 24.92 6.38 -3.58
C GLU A 124 24.28 5.88 -4.89
N VAL A 125 24.15 6.79 -5.84
CA VAL A 125 23.61 6.50 -7.17
C VAL A 125 24.51 7.04 -8.27
N VAL A 126 24.42 6.45 -9.45
CA VAL A 126 25.03 6.92 -10.69
C VAL A 126 23.94 7.39 -11.66
N GLU A 127 24.21 8.48 -12.39
CA GLU A 127 23.35 8.89 -13.51
C GLU A 127 23.69 8.02 -14.71
N ILE A 128 22.71 7.28 -15.23
CA ILE A 128 22.91 6.38 -16.37
C ILE A 128 22.34 6.95 -17.68
N GLY A 129 21.54 8.01 -17.60
CA GLY A 129 20.89 8.60 -18.75
C GLY A 129 19.90 9.69 -18.38
N ARG A 130 19.21 10.20 -19.40
CA ARG A 130 18.17 11.22 -19.26
C ARG A 130 17.00 10.90 -20.18
N LEU A 131 15.79 11.23 -19.74
CA LEU A 131 14.62 11.23 -20.60
C LEU A 131 14.67 12.37 -21.60
N SER A 132 13.83 12.31 -22.65
CA SER A 132 13.68 13.38 -23.65
C SER A 132 13.23 14.72 -23.06
N ASN A 133 12.50 14.68 -21.92
CA ASN A 133 12.09 15.87 -21.16
C ASN A 133 13.18 16.40 -20.21
N GLY A 134 14.38 15.82 -20.22
CA GLY A 134 15.55 16.24 -19.45
C GLY A 134 15.67 15.62 -18.06
N LEU A 135 14.66 14.87 -17.59
CA LEU A 135 14.71 14.22 -16.27
C LEU A 135 15.86 13.20 -16.20
N PRO A 136 16.73 13.29 -15.18
CA PRO A 136 17.83 12.34 -15.02
C PRO A 136 17.33 10.97 -14.55
N VAL A 137 18.01 9.92 -14.99
CA VAL A 137 17.77 8.53 -14.61
C VAL A 137 18.94 8.04 -13.77
N PHE A 138 18.65 7.64 -12.54
CA PHE A 138 19.63 7.21 -11.56
C PHE A 138 19.47 5.73 -11.19
N VAL A 139 20.57 5.07 -10.86
CA VAL A 139 20.59 3.69 -10.35
C VAL A 139 21.58 3.56 -9.19
N ASP A 140 21.24 2.73 -8.21
CA ASP A 140 22.10 2.30 -7.11
C ASP A 140 23.50 1.92 -7.61
N LYS A 141 24.53 2.47 -6.95
CA LYS A 141 25.91 2.30 -7.38
C LYS A 141 26.39 0.85 -7.34
N HIS A 142 25.93 0.03 -6.39
CA HIS A 142 26.27 -1.40 -6.35
C HIS A 142 25.57 -2.15 -7.49
N ALA A 143 24.27 -1.92 -7.68
CA ALA A 143 23.52 -2.55 -8.77
C ALA A 143 24.07 -2.17 -10.15
N SER A 144 24.51 -0.92 -10.34
CA SER A 144 25.10 -0.45 -11.61
C SER A 144 26.42 -1.12 -11.99
N LYS A 145 27.09 -1.77 -11.03
CA LYS A 145 28.36 -2.46 -11.22
C LYS A 145 28.21 -3.98 -11.30
N ALA A 146 27.01 -4.50 -11.08
CA ALA A 146 26.72 -5.92 -11.13
C ALA A 146 26.73 -6.43 -12.58
N ASP A 147 27.09 -7.70 -12.77
CA ASP A 147 26.97 -8.39 -14.06
C ASP A 147 25.51 -8.67 -14.42
N GLY A 148 24.62 -8.65 -13.43
CA GLY A 148 23.18 -8.81 -13.60
C GLY A 148 22.35 -8.15 -12.51
N ILE A 149 21.14 -7.72 -12.87
CA ILE A 149 20.16 -7.15 -11.95
C ILE A 149 18.87 -7.98 -12.04
N ILE A 150 18.34 -8.40 -10.90
CA ILE A 150 17.03 -9.04 -10.75
C ILE A 150 16.17 -8.18 -9.84
N VAL A 151 14.89 -8.03 -10.17
CA VAL A 151 13.95 -7.22 -9.37
C VAL A 151 12.83 -8.08 -8.85
N VAL A 152 12.57 -8.02 -7.53
CA VAL A 152 11.46 -8.74 -6.89
C VAL A 152 10.42 -7.73 -6.41
N ASN A 153 9.19 -7.83 -6.89
CA ASN A 153 8.12 -6.95 -6.41
C ASN A 153 6.70 -7.48 -6.66
N ARG A 154 5.75 -6.93 -5.90
CA ARG A 154 4.31 -7.06 -6.13
C ARG A 154 3.82 -6.07 -7.19
N ILE A 155 3.00 -6.54 -8.12
CA ILE A 155 2.19 -5.71 -8.99
C ILE A 155 0.89 -5.36 -8.27
N LYS A 156 0.64 -4.06 -8.08
CA LYS A 156 -0.56 -3.55 -7.40
C LYS A 156 -0.97 -2.19 -7.99
N PRO A 157 -2.28 -1.91 -8.11
CA PRO A 157 -2.75 -0.58 -8.49
C PRO A 157 -2.21 0.50 -7.56
N HIS A 158 -1.68 1.57 -8.16
CA HIS A 158 -1.14 2.69 -7.43
C HIS A 158 -2.26 3.49 -6.79
N THR A 159 -1.90 4.19 -5.73
CA THR A 159 -2.82 5.02 -4.96
C THR A 159 -2.90 6.47 -5.44
N ALA A 160 -2.17 6.86 -6.49
CA ALA A 160 -1.95 8.28 -6.81
C ALA A 160 -1.76 8.60 -8.31
N PHE A 161 -1.71 7.60 -9.17
CA PHE A 161 -1.83 7.79 -10.63
C PHE A 161 -2.45 6.54 -11.28
N ARG A 162 -2.82 6.66 -12.55
CA ARG A 162 -3.30 5.55 -13.39
C ARG A 162 -2.46 5.44 -14.65
N GLY A 163 -2.12 4.21 -15.01
CA GLY A 163 -1.37 3.90 -16.21
C GLY A 163 -1.50 2.42 -16.58
N PRO A 164 -0.97 2.02 -17.74
CA PRO A 164 -0.81 0.60 -18.08
C PRO A 164 0.13 -0.11 -17.10
N VAL A 165 1.11 0.64 -16.57
CA VAL A 165 2.07 0.24 -15.55
C VAL A 165 1.92 1.19 -14.37
N GLU A 166 1.88 0.64 -13.15
CA GLU A 166 1.61 1.40 -11.92
C GLU A 166 2.64 1.04 -10.83
N SER A 167 2.28 0.27 -9.79
CA SER A 167 3.28 -0.34 -8.90
C SER A 167 3.60 -1.74 -9.39
N GLY A 168 4.88 -2.08 -9.47
CA GLY A 168 5.33 -3.35 -10.03
C GLY A 168 6.83 -3.32 -10.31
N LEU A 169 7.28 -4.06 -11.32
CA LEU A 169 8.71 -4.21 -11.61
C LEU A 169 9.27 -2.92 -12.21
N MET A 170 8.60 -2.31 -13.19
CA MET A 170 9.10 -1.09 -13.83
C MET A 170 9.26 0.06 -12.82
N LYS A 171 8.33 0.21 -11.88
CA LYS A 171 8.45 1.21 -10.80
C LYS A 171 9.64 0.93 -9.87
N MET A 172 9.90 -0.34 -9.59
CA MET A 172 11.08 -0.73 -8.79
C MET A 172 12.38 -0.49 -9.54
N ILE A 173 12.40 -0.74 -10.85
CA ILE A 173 13.53 -0.42 -11.71
C ILE A 173 13.76 1.10 -11.71
N SER A 174 12.73 1.92 -11.94
CA SER A 174 12.89 3.36 -12.09
C SER A 174 13.10 4.13 -10.78
N ILE A 175 12.30 3.84 -9.75
CA ILE A 175 12.25 4.60 -8.49
C ILE A 175 12.98 3.85 -7.38
N GLY A 176 12.76 2.54 -7.28
CA GLY A 176 13.35 1.71 -6.23
C GLY A 176 14.88 1.74 -6.30
N LEU A 177 15.44 1.35 -7.45
CA LEU A 177 16.88 1.36 -7.71
C LEU A 177 17.44 2.78 -7.78
N GLY A 178 16.62 3.76 -8.14
CA GLY A 178 17.01 5.16 -8.17
C GLY A 178 17.23 5.79 -6.79
N LYS A 179 16.91 5.10 -5.69
CA LYS A 179 16.99 5.61 -4.32
C LYS A 179 16.22 6.93 -4.15
N GLN A 180 16.52 7.72 -3.12
CA GLN A 180 15.83 8.99 -2.89
C GLN A 180 15.99 9.95 -4.07
N LYS A 181 17.19 10.03 -4.66
CA LYS A 181 17.49 10.97 -5.76
C LYS A 181 16.71 10.64 -7.05
N GLY A 182 16.63 9.36 -7.41
CA GLY A 182 15.83 8.89 -8.54
C GLY A 182 14.33 8.99 -8.29
N ALA A 183 13.89 8.74 -7.06
CA ALA A 183 12.52 9.01 -6.66
C ALA A 183 12.18 10.50 -6.85
N GLU A 184 13.00 11.41 -6.34
CA GLU A 184 12.81 12.86 -6.48
C GLU A 184 12.77 13.29 -7.95
N ALA A 185 13.70 12.80 -8.78
CA ALA A 185 13.71 13.07 -10.22
C ALA A 185 12.42 12.61 -10.91
N CYS A 186 11.92 11.41 -10.59
CA CYS A 186 10.68 10.90 -11.18
C CYS A 186 9.45 11.74 -10.79
N HIS A 187 9.41 12.21 -9.53
CA HIS A 187 8.31 13.03 -9.00
C HIS A 187 8.43 14.53 -9.34
N GLN A 188 9.54 14.98 -9.94
CA GLN A 188 9.82 16.40 -10.17
C GLN A 188 8.75 17.13 -10.99
N LEU A 189 8.09 16.44 -11.93
CA LEU A 189 6.99 16.98 -12.73
C LEU A 189 5.59 16.66 -12.15
N GLY A 190 5.55 16.08 -10.96
CA GLY A 190 4.35 15.68 -10.24
C GLY A 190 3.66 14.43 -10.80
N PHE A 191 2.62 13.98 -10.09
CA PHE A 191 1.90 12.75 -10.40
C PHE A 191 1.21 12.72 -11.78
N LYS A 192 1.02 13.89 -12.42
CA LYS A 192 0.44 14.01 -13.75
C LYS A 192 1.17 13.18 -14.80
N TYR A 193 2.50 13.12 -14.72
CA TYR A 193 3.35 12.49 -15.72
C TYR A 193 3.94 11.14 -15.24
N MET A 194 3.52 10.62 -14.08
CA MET A 194 4.08 9.38 -13.53
C MET A 194 3.84 8.16 -14.42
N ALA A 195 2.66 8.09 -15.04
CA ALA A 195 2.30 7.02 -15.97
C ALA A 195 3.19 6.98 -17.23
N GLU A 196 3.85 8.09 -17.55
CA GLU A 196 4.81 8.22 -18.65
C GLU A 196 6.25 8.05 -18.14
N ASN A 197 6.62 8.78 -17.08
CA ASN A 197 7.97 8.84 -16.56
C ASN A 197 8.44 7.49 -16.00
N VAL A 198 7.60 6.75 -15.27
CA VAL A 198 8.00 5.47 -14.66
C VAL A 198 8.41 4.46 -15.74
N PRO A 199 7.57 4.15 -16.75
CA PRO A 199 7.99 3.25 -17.83
C PRO A 199 9.19 3.77 -18.62
N ALA A 200 9.23 5.08 -18.93
CA ALA A 200 10.32 5.66 -19.70
C ALA A 200 11.68 5.53 -18.99
N MET A 201 11.74 5.82 -17.69
CA MET A 201 12.96 5.67 -16.90
C MET A 201 13.39 4.21 -16.78
N ALA A 202 12.45 3.30 -16.56
CA ALA A 202 12.76 1.87 -16.50
C ALA A 202 13.31 1.33 -17.81
N LYS A 203 12.82 1.81 -18.97
CA LYS A 203 13.38 1.46 -20.29
C LYS A 203 14.82 1.89 -20.46
N VAL A 204 15.16 3.11 -20.07
CA VAL A 204 16.55 3.59 -20.10
C VAL A 204 17.43 2.66 -19.25
N ILE A 205 16.99 2.29 -18.05
CA ILE A 205 17.75 1.37 -17.18
C ILE A 205 17.92 -0.01 -17.82
N MET A 206 16.86 -0.60 -18.37
CA MET A 206 16.91 -1.91 -19.01
C MET A 206 17.73 -1.93 -20.31
N GLN A 207 17.94 -0.78 -20.95
CA GLN A 207 18.79 -0.63 -22.14
C GLN A 207 20.26 -0.48 -21.78
N GLU A 208 20.57 0.25 -20.71
CA GLU A 208 21.95 0.58 -20.32
C GLU A 208 22.57 -0.42 -19.34
N LEU A 209 21.76 -1.15 -18.56
CA LEU A 209 22.22 -2.08 -17.52
C LEU A 209 21.69 -3.51 -17.74
N PRO A 210 22.40 -4.54 -17.24
CA PRO A 210 22.05 -5.94 -17.44
C PRO A 210 20.89 -6.37 -16.51
N VAL A 211 19.70 -5.79 -16.68
CA VAL A 211 18.48 -6.32 -16.05
C VAL A 211 18.19 -7.68 -16.69
N LEU A 212 18.29 -8.75 -15.91
CA LEU A 212 18.18 -10.13 -16.42
C LEU A 212 16.71 -10.54 -16.55
N PHE A 213 15.98 -10.41 -15.45
CA PHE A 213 14.56 -10.71 -15.31
C PHE A 213 13.98 -10.10 -14.02
N GLY A 214 12.67 -9.99 -13.94
CA GLY A 214 11.95 -9.64 -12.73
C GLY A 214 11.06 -10.77 -12.22
N ILE A 215 10.83 -10.79 -10.91
CA ILE A 215 9.92 -11.71 -10.21
C ILE A 215 8.72 -10.89 -9.76
N ALA A 216 7.61 -11.04 -10.46
CA ALA A 216 6.37 -10.33 -10.20
C ALA A 216 5.42 -11.22 -9.40
N SER A 217 4.93 -10.74 -8.27
CA SER A 217 3.79 -11.36 -7.58
C SER A 217 2.52 -10.52 -7.72
N ILE A 218 1.37 -11.17 -7.62
CA ILE A 218 0.07 -10.52 -7.39
C ILE A 218 -0.54 -11.20 -6.18
N GLU A 219 -1.10 -10.42 -5.27
CA GLU A 219 -1.77 -10.93 -4.09
C GLU A 219 -3.29 -10.83 -4.25
N ASN A 220 -4.01 -11.76 -3.62
CA ASN A 220 -5.47 -11.74 -3.55
C ASN A 220 -5.96 -10.71 -2.50
N SER A 221 -7.28 -10.67 -2.29
CA SER A 221 -7.93 -9.76 -1.35
C SER A 221 -7.57 -9.98 0.13
N PHE A 222 -6.82 -11.04 0.45
CA PHE A 222 -6.33 -11.39 1.78
C PHE A 222 -4.81 -11.20 1.92
N ASP A 223 -4.20 -10.45 0.99
CA ASP A 223 -2.75 -10.27 0.86
C ASP A 223 -2.02 -11.62 0.82
N LYS A 224 -2.54 -12.62 0.09
CA LYS A 224 -1.87 -13.89 -0.17
C LYS A 224 -1.45 -14.00 -1.62
N VAL A 225 -0.23 -14.48 -1.89
CA VAL A 225 0.28 -14.61 -3.25
C VAL A 225 -0.67 -15.51 -4.06
N ALA A 226 -1.30 -14.93 -5.08
CA ALA A 226 -2.23 -15.61 -5.99
C ALA A 226 -1.60 -15.90 -7.35
N VAL A 227 -0.68 -15.05 -7.78
CA VAL A 227 0.06 -15.20 -9.03
C VAL A 227 1.53 -14.89 -8.76
N ILE A 228 2.42 -15.65 -9.38
CA ILE A 228 3.84 -15.35 -9.45
C ILE A 228 4.33 -15.56 -10.88
N GLU A 229 5.13 -14.64 -11.39
CA GLU A 229 5.71 -14.72 -12.73
C GLU A 229 7.19 -14.35 -12.70
N VAL A 230 7.99 -15.03 -13.52
CA VAL A 230 9.39 -14.70 -13.76
C VAL A 230 9.51 -14.19 -15.19
N LEU A 231 9.76 -12.90 -15.32
CA LEU A 231 9.68 -12.16 -16.58
C LEU A 231 11.08 -11.78 -17.06
N PRO A 232 11.59 -12.35 -18.17
CA PRO A 232 12.75 -11.80 -18.85
C PRO A 232 12.64 -10.29 -19.07
N SER A 233 13.76 -9.57 -19.01
CA SER A 233 13.79 -8.11 -19.15
C SER A 233 13.03 -7.58 -20.37
N GLU A 234 13.19 -8.24 -21.53
CA GLU A 234 12.50 -7.89 -22.76
C GLU A 234 10.97 -8.08 -22.72
N HIS A 235 10.46 -8.78 -21.69
CA HIS A 235 9.05 -9.07 -21.49
C HIS A 235 8.44 -8.39 -20.25
N ILE A 236 9.20 -7.54 -19.55
CA ILE A 236 8.69 -6.90 -18.34
C ILE A 236 7.52 -5.96 -18.67
N GLU A 237 7.68 -5.07 -19.65
CA GLU A 237 6.67 -4.05 -19.95
C GLU A 237 5.33 -4.63 -20.45
N ASP A 238 5.37 -5.55 -21.42
CA ASP A 238 4.16 -6.11 -22.03
C ASP A 238 3.43 -7.04 -21.05
N LYS A 239 4.15 -7.82 -20.24
CA LYS A 239 3.55 -8.72 -19.28
C LYS A 239 3.07 -8.00 -18.02
N GLU A 240 3.81 -7.01 -17.53
CA GLU A 240 3.38 -6.20 -16.37
C GLU A 240 2.05 -5.50 -16.64
N THR A 241 1.83 -5.02 -17.87
CA THR A 241 0.55 -4.41 -18.27
C THR A 241 -0.63 -5.38 -18.12
N ASN A 242 -0.45 -6.65 -18.50
CA ASN A 242 -1.48 -7.68 -18.35
C ASN A 242 -1.69 -8.10 -16.90
N LEU A 243 -0.59 -8.26 -16.16
CA LEU A 243 -0.61 -8.58 -14.73
C LEU A 243 -1.28 -7.46 -13.91
N GLN A 244 -1.12 -6.20 -14.31
CA GLN A 244 -1.79 -5.06 -13.70
C GLN A 244 -3.32 -5.14 -13.82
N ILE A 245 -3.84 -5.69 -14.93
CA ILE A 245 -5.29 -5.92 -15.10
C ILE A 245 -5.78 -6.97 -14.10
N ILE A 246 -5.04 -8.06 -13.95
CA ILE A 246 -5.35 -9.12 -12.98
C ILE A 246 -5.30 -8.57 -11.54
N ALA A 247 -4.26 -7.80 -11.21
CA ALA A 247 -4.13 -7.17 -9.90
C ALA A 247 -5.31 -6.24 -9.55
N LYS A 248 -5.86 -5.51 -10.54
CA LYS A 248 -7.07 -4.68 -10.36
C LYS A 248 -8.33 -5.49 -10.07
N GLN A 249 -8.42 -6.71 -10.58
CA GLN A 249 -9.56 -7.60 -10.34
C GLN A 249 -9.53 -8.21 -8.94
N LEU A 250 -8.32 -8.50 -8.42
CA LEU A 250 -8.11 -9.13 -7.12
C LEU A 250 -8.11 -8.15 -5.92
N LEU A 251 -8.10 -6.83 -6.18
CA LEU A 251 -8.18 -5.86 -5.10
C LEU A 251 -9.49 -6.00 -4.30
N PRO A 252 -9.40 -5.95 -2.95
CA PRO A 252 -10.59 -5.93 -2.11
C PRO A 252 -11.37 -4.63 -2.33
N LYS A 253 -12.70 -4.69 -2.19
CA LYS A 253 -13.63 -3.57 -2.44
C LYS A 253 -14.74 -3.56 -1.42
N LEU A 254 -15.34 -2.39 -1.20
CA LEU A 254 -16.50 -2.24 -0.32
C LEU A 254 -17.83 -2.67 -0.98
N TYR A 255 -17.89 -2.85 -2.30
CA TYR A 255 -19.12 -3.15 -3.07
C TYR A 255 -20.31 -2.19 -2.85
N PHE A 256 -20.01 -0.91 -2.66
CA PHE A 256 -20.99 0.18 -2.73
C PHE A 256 -20.56 1.17 -3.80
N ASP A 257 -21.52 1.83 -4.45
CA ASP A 257 -21.24 2.91 -5.40
C ASP A 257 -21.16 4.27 -4.70
N GLU A 258 -22.01 4.51 -3.70
CA GLU A 258 -22.10 5.77 -2.96
C GLU A 258 -22.29 5.51 -1.47
N LEU A 259 -21.61 6.31 -0.64
CA LEU A 259 -21.71 6.29 0.82
C LEU A 259 -21.84 7.71 1.37
N ASP A 260 -22.73 7.89 2.34
CA ASP A 260 -22.84 9.16 3.07
C ASP A 260 -21.67 9.34 4.03
N VAL A 261 -21.32 8.27 4.75
CA VAL A 261 -20.24 8.27 5.74
C VAL A 261 -19.42 6.97 5.64
N LEU A 262 -18.10 7.09 5.51
CA LEU A 262 -17.15 6.00 5.70
C LEU A 262 -16.34 6.26 6.97
N VAL A 263 -16.43 5.36 7.96
CA VAL A 263 -15.63 5.39 9.19
C VAL A 263 -14.52 4.36 9.09
N ILE A 264 -13.30 4.78 9.38
CA ILE A 264 -12.10 3.94 9.35
C ILE A 264 -11.46 3.99 10.73
N ASP A 265 -11.38 2.84 11.40
CA ASP A 265 -10.88 2.77 12.78
C ASP A 265 -9.39 3.14 12.85
N GLU A 266 -8.59 2.68 11.91
CA GLU A 266 -7.15 2.94 11.87
C GLU A 266 -6.57 3.04 10.46
N ILE A 267 -5.53 3.87 10.31
CA ILE A 267 -4.71 3.97 9.09
C ILE A 267 -3.24 3.78 9.42
N GLY A 268 -2.45 3.43 8.40
CA GLY A 268 -1.00 3.34 8.56
C GLY A 268 -0.29 2.88 7.29
N LYS A 269 1.02 3.15 7.22
CA LYS A 269 1.83 2.76 6.05
C LYS A 269 1.95 1.25 5.85
N ASN A 270 1.73 0.48 6.92
CA ASN A 270 1.62 -0.97 6.88
C ASN A 270 0.31 -1.45 6.22
N ILE A 271 -0.74 -0.62 6.22
CA ILE A 271 -2.02 -0.89 5.54
C ILE A 271 -1.93 -0.49 4.06
N SER A 272 -1.48 0.73 3.78
CA SER A 272 -1.34 1.26 2.41
C SER A 272 -0.28 2.35 2.33
N GLY A 273 0.27 2.60 1.14
CA GLY A 273 1.27 3.64 0.93
C GLY A 273 0.85 5.03 1.43
N ASP A 274 -0.42 5.37 1.25
CA ASP A 274 -1.03 6.62 1.68
C ASP A 274 -1.79 6.48 3.01
N GLY A 275 -1.42 5.51 3.87
CA GLY A 275 -2.07 5.25 5.15
C GLY A 275 -3.34 4.39 5.02
N MET A 276 -4.14 4.63 4.00
CA MET A 276 -5.30 3.83 3.60
C MET A 276 -5.32 3.69 2.07
N ASP A 277 -5.96 2.64 1.56
CA ASP A 277 -5.98 2.37 0.12
C ASP A 277 -7.12 3.15 -0.55
N PRO A 278 -6.84 4.18 -1.37
CA PRO A 278 -7.88 4.94 -2.05
C PRO A 278 -8.62 4.13 -3.11
N ASN A 279 -8.10 2.97 -3.52
CA ASN A 279 -8.86 2.02 -4.35
C ASN A 279 -10.05 1.40 -3.60
N VAL A 280 -9.98 1.38 -2.26
CA VAL A 280 -11.06 0.94 -1.37
C VAL A 280 -11.96 2.11 -0.96
N THR A 281 -11.35 3.23 -0.56
CA THR A 281 -12.11 4.38 -0.01
C THR A 281 -12.70 5.30 -1.08
N GLY A 282 -12.22 5.19 -2.32
CA GLY A 282 -12.57 6.06 -3.44
C GLY A 282 -12.00 7.48 -3.35
N ARG A 283 -11.21 7.81 -2.32
CA ARG A 283 -10.67 9.16 -2.11
C ARG A 283 -9.17 9.23 -2.35
N TYR A 284 -8.82 9.66 -3.54
CA TYR A 284 -7.43 9.74 -3.99
C TYR A 284 -6.74 11.03 -3.52
N PRO A 285 -5.44 10.96 -3.18
CA PRO A 285 -4.65 12.11 -2.78
C PRO A 285 -4.28 13.04 -3.96
N THR A 286 -4.51 12.61 -5.20
CA THR A 286 -4.24 13.35 -6.43
C THR A 286 -5.43 13.24 -7.40
N PRO A 287 -5.56 14.17 -8.36
CA PRO A 287 -6.60 14.07 -9.41
C PRO A 287 -6.23 13.09 -10.54
N TYR A 288 -5.09 12.41 -10.46
CA TYR A 288 -4.55 11.56 -11.54
C TYR A 288 -4.87 10.07 -11.33
N ALA A 289 -5.63 9.74 -10.29
CA ALA A 289 -6.17 8.42 -10.03
C ALA A 289 -7.64 8.50 -9.63
N HIS A 290 -8.36 7.41 -9.91
CA HIS A 290 -9.79 7.26 -9.63
C HIS A 290 -10.14 5.78 -9.46
N GLY A 291 -11.29 5.52 -8.85
CA GLY A 291 -11.79 4.19 -8.48
C GLY A 291 -12.58 4.26 -7.17
N GLY A 292 -13.07 3.11 -6.69
CA GLY A 292 -13.80 3.01 -5.42
C GLY A 292 -15.17 3.72 -5.40
N PRO A 293 -15.87 3.69 -4.24
CA PRO A 293 -17.15 4.38 -4.04
C PRO A 293 -16.99 5.91 -4.02
N ALA A 294 -18.06 6.62 -4.36
CA ALA A 294 -18.22 8.02 -4.01
C ALA A 294 -18.57 8.14 -2.52
N VAL A 295 -17.56 8.45 -1.70
CA VAL A 295 -17.74 8.73 -0.26
C VAL A 295 -17.93 10.22 -0.05
N ASN A 296 -19.06 10.62 0.54
CA ASN A 296 -19.33 12.01 0.87
C ASN A 296 -18.50 12.47 2.07
N LYS A 297 -18.65 11.83 3.24
CA LYS A 297 -17.86 12.12 4.44
C LYS A 297 -17.00 10.95 4.88
N MET A 298 -15.74 11.21 5.18
CA MET A 298 -14.79 10.21 5.65
C MET A 298 -14.25 10.59 7.03
N VAL A 299 -14.24 9.59 7.93
CA VAL A 299 -13.72 9.72 9.29
C VAL A 299 -12.57 8.74 9.48
N VAL A 300 -11.44 9.23 10.01
CA VAL A 300 -10.31 8.38 10.41
C VAL A 300 -10.07 8.54 11.90
N LEU A 301 -10.18 7.43 12.65
CA LEU A 301 -10.24 7.47 14.10
C LEU A 301 -8.88 7.32 14.79
N ASP A 302 -7.91 6.62 14.19
CA ASP A 302 -6.61 6.37 14.82
C ASP A 302 -5.49 5.99 13.83
N LEU A 303 -4.28 5.82 14.36
CA LEU A 303 -3.14 5.24 13.68
C LEU A 303 -2.85 3.84 14.22
N THR A 304 -2.36 2.96 13.35
CA THR A 304 -1.76 1.70 13.79
C THR A 304 -0.45 1.97 14.56
N PRO A 305 -0.07 1.11 15.53
CA PRO A 305 1.21 1.24 16.23
C PRO A 305 2.43 1.27 15.30
N GLN A 306 2.37 0.52 14.18
CA GLN A 306 3.43 0.40 13.18
C GLN A 306 3.67 1.70 12.40
N THR A 307 2.81 2.71 12.54
CA THR A 307 3.08 4.03 11.95
C THR A 307 4.22 4.78 12.62
N GLU A 308 4.53 4.47 13.89
CA GLU A 308 5.42 5.26 14.74
C GLU A 308 5.07 6.77 14.70
N GLY A 309 3.76 7.06 14.59
CA GLY A 309 3.21 8.42 14.49
C GLY A 309 3.17 9.01 13.08
N ASN A 310 3.63 8.32 12.04
CA ASN A 310 3.51 8.82 10.67
C ASN A 310 2.06 8.80 10.18
N ALA A 311 1.34 9.92 10.36
CA ALA A 311 -0.08 10.07 10.03
C ALA A 311 -0.37 10.41 8.56
N ASN A 312 0.60 10.24 7.63
CA ASN A 312 0.37 10.50 6.22
C ASN A 312 -0.84 9.71 5.68
N GLY A 313 -1.80 10.42 5.10
CA GLY A 313 -3.07 9.84 4.66
C GLY A 313 -4.28 10.45 5.35
N VAL A 314 -4.11 10.85 6.62
CA VAL A 314 -5.20 11.40 7.44
C VAL A 314 -5.82 12.63 6.78
N GLY A 315 -5.03 13.45 6.09
CA GLY A 315 -5.48 14.67 5.42
C GLY A 315 -6.46 14.46 4.27
N THR A 316 -6.72 13.21 3.86
CA THR A 316 -7.78 12.88 2.90
C THR A 316 -9.15 12.68 3.57
N ALA A 317 -9.20 12.52 4.88
CA ALA A 317 -10.45 12.46 5.64
C ALA A 317 -11.06 13.87 5.84
N ASP A 318 -12.37 13.93 6.08
CA ASP A 318 -13.04 15.17 6.51
C ASP A 318 -12.85 15.42 8.00
N PHE A 319 -12.88 14.33 8.79
CA PHE A 319 -12.84 14.37 10.24
C PHE A 319 -11.83 13.37 10.81
N THR A 320 -11.21 13.77 11.93
CA THR A 320 -10.32 12.92 12.71
C THR A 320 -10.55 13.13 14.21
N THR A 321 -9.82 12.40 15.06
CA THR A 321 -9.92 12.50 16.52
C THR A 321 -8.69 13.17 17.12
N GLN A 322 -8.86 13.79 18.30
CA GLN A 322 -7.75 14.36 19.05
C GLN A 322 -6.69 13.30 19.38
N ARG A 323 -7.14 12.09 19.73
CA ARG A 323 -6.29 10.92 20.00
C ARG A 323 -5.34 10.61 18.84
N LEU A 324 -5.82 10.66 17.59
CA LEU A 324 -4.97 10.45 16.41
C LEU A 324 -3.93 11.57 16.29
N VAL A 325 -4.38 12.83 16.40
CA VAL A 325 -3.52 14.01 16.25
C VAL A 325 -2.41 14.02 17.29
N ASP A 326 -2.71 13.66 18.54
CA ASP A 326 -1.73 13.59 19.62
C ASP A 326 -0.64 12.53 19.38
N LYS A 327 -0.94 11.47 18.60
CA LYS A 327 0.03 10.45 18.19
C LYS A 327 0.88 10.86 16.99
N ALA A 328 0.50 11.91 16.26
CA ALA A 328 1.12 12.23 14.98
C ALA A 328 2.53 12.84 15.15
N ASN A 329 3.53 12.19 14.55
CA ASN A 329 4.85 12.76 14.32
C ASN A 329 4.81 13.61 13.03
N LEU A 330 4.76 14.93 13.19
CA LEU A 330 4.61 15.87 12.07
C LEU A 330 5.83 15.88 11.14
N GLU A 331 7.04 15.67 11.65
CA GLU A 331 8.26 15.65 10.83
C GLU A 331 8.23 14.49 9.84
N PHE A 332 7.90 13.29 10.33
CA PHE A 332 7.76 12.09 9.50
C PHE A 332 6.61 12.19 8.50
N MET A 333 5.51 12.85 8.90
CA MET A 333 4.38 13.09 8.02
C MET A 333 4.75 14.06 6.89
N TYR A 334 5.38 15.20 7.20
CA TYR A 334 5.72 16.23 6.22
C TYR A 334 6.86 15.82 5.29
N ALA A 335 7.85 15.07 5.78
CA ALA A 335 8.91 14.54 4.94
C ALA A 335 8.36 13.71 3.76
N ASN A 336 7.27 12.96 3.98
CA ASN A 336 6.60 12.21 2.91
C ASN A 336 5.93 13.12 1.89
N GLY A 337 5.18 14.11 2.37
CA GLY A 337 4.46 15.04 1.50
C GLY A 337 5.40 15.85 0.62
N LEU A 338 6.53 16.30 1.19
CA LEU A 338 7.58 17.01 0.44
C LEU A 338 8.27 16.10 -0.57
N THR A 339 8.63 14.88 -0.19
CA THR A 339 9.30 13.92 -1.09
C THR A 339 8.42 13.53 -2.27
N SER A 340 7.13 13.29 -2.02
CA SER A 340 6.16 12.90 -3.05
C SER A 340 5.60 14.08 -3.85
N THR A 341 5.86 15.31 -3.41
CA THR A 341 5.23 16.56 -3.89
C THR A 341 3.71 16.65 -3.67
N VAL A 342 3.15 15.82 -2.80
CA VAL A 342 1.70 15.76 -2.51
C VAL A 342 1.44 16.01 -1.03
N VAL A 343 1.00 17.23 -0.70
CA VAL A 343 0.78 17.68 0.69
C VAL A 343 -0.66 17.59 1.18
N ALA A 344 -1.60 17.19 0.32
CA ALA A 344 -3.00 17.00 0.74
C ALA A 344 -3.14 15.91 1.84
N PRO A 345 -2.49 14.74 1.74
CA PRO A 345 -2.53 13.70 2.78
C PRO A 345 -1.90 14.08 4.12
N THR A 346 -1.09 15.14 4.14
CA THR A 346 -0.40 15.61 5.35
C THR A 346 -1.14 16.76 6.05
N LYS A 347 -2.32 17.14 5.57
CA LYS A 347 -3.19 18.08 6.27
C LYS A 347 -3.77 17.41 7.52
N ILE A 348 -4.09 18.22 8.53
CA ILE A 348 -4.86 17.77 9.69
C ILE A 348 -6.34 18.09 9.40
N PRO A 349 -7.23 17.08 9.31
CA PRO A 349 -8.67 17.29 9.13
C PRO A 349 -9.31 18.01 10.32
N THR A 350 -10.62 18.24 10.25
CA THR A 350 -11.34 18.77 11.41
C THR A 350 -11.24 17.77 12.56
N THR A 351 -10.54 18.15 13.62
CA THR A 351 -10.28 17.30 14.78
C THR A 351 -11.39 17.41 15.81
N LEU A 352 -11.97 16.26 16.18
CA LEU A 352 -12.99 16.17 17.21
C LEU A 352 -12.45 15.48 18.48
N PRO A 353 -13.02 15.77 19.66
CA PRO A 353 -12.54 15.19 20.92
C PRO A 353 -12.54 13.66 20.98
N ASN A 354 -13.50 12.98 20.33
CA ASN A 354 -13.66 11.52 20.41
C ASN A 354 -14.39 10.93 19.19
N ASP A 355 -14.45 9.60 19.12
CA ASP A 355 -15.03 8.86 18.00
C ASP A 355 -16.51 9.23 17.78
N ARG A 356 -17.30 9.32 18.86
CA ARG A 356 -18.73 9.68 18.79
C ARG A 356 -18.93 11.02 18.09
N GLN A 357 -18.19 12.05 18.49
CA GLN A 357 -18.35 13.39 17.92
C GLN A 357 -17.81 13.47 16.49
N ALA A 358 -16.75 12.74 16.14
CA ALA A 358 -16.27 12.66 14.77
C ALA A 358 -17.33 12.06 13.84
N ILE A 359 -18.00 10.98 14.27
CA ILE A 359 -19.08 10.33 13.51
C ILE A 359 -20.31 11.25 13.40
N GLN A 360 -20.73 11.87 14.51
CA GLN A 360 -21.86 12.82 14.48
C GLN A 360 -21.58 14.01 13.56
N ALA A 361 -20.35 14.52 13.53
CA ALA A 361 -19.97 15.60 12.62
C ALA A 361 -20.04 15.15 11.15
N ALA A 362 -19.61 13.93 10.84
CA ALA A 362 -19.74 13.36 9.50
C ALA A 362 -21.20 13.21 9.08
N ILE A 363 -22.05 12.63 9.95
CA ILE A 363 -23.49 12.48 9.67
C ILE A 363 -24.15 13.84 9.47
N LYS A 364 -23.92 14.81 10.36
CA LYS A 364 -24.49 16.17 10.27
C LYS A 364 -24.13 16.87 8.96
N THR A 365 -22.92 16.64 8.46
CA THR A 365 -22.39 17.31 7.26
C THR A 365 -22.48 16.44 5.99
N SER A 366 -23.16 15.29 6.08
CA SER A 366 -23.45 14.42 4.92
C SER A 366 -24.54 14.99 4.00
N ASN A 367 -25.18 16.11 4.36
CA ASN A 367 -26.16 16.80 3.52
C ASN A 367 -27.35 15.94 3.07
N ILE A 368 -27.74 14.95 3.88
CA ILE A 368 -28.97 14.18 3.68
C ILE A 368 -30.13 14.80 4.46
N LEU A 369 -31.37 14.58 3.98
CA LEU A 369 -32.57 15.16 4.59
C LEU A 369 -32.91 14.53 5.95
N ASP A 370 -32.76 13.22 6.07
CA ASP A 370 -33.06 12.43 7.27
C ASP A 370 -31.81 11.70 7.75
N PHE A 371 -31.23 12.19 8.86
CA PHE A 371 -30.03 11.60 9.44
C PHE A 371 -30.22 10.17 9.98
N THR A 372 -31.46 9.72 10.19
CA THR A 372 -31.75 8.33 10.57
C THR A 372 -31.61 7.36 9.39
N GLN A 373 -31.57 7.87 8.16
CA GLN A 373 -31.42 7.08 6.92
C GLN A 373 -30.00 7.12 6.35
N VAL A 374 -29.02 7.57 7.14
CA VAL A 374 -27.61 7.67 6.69
C VAL A 374 -27.07 6.32 6.25
N LYS A 375 -26.47 6.29 5.05
CA LYS A 375 -25.73 5.14 4.52
C LYS A 375 -24.29 5.18 5.04
N MET A 376 -24.09 4.59 6.21
CA MET A 376 -22.80 4.56 6.88
C MET A 376 -22.17 3.17 6.80
N VAL A 377 -20.89 3.12 6.41
CA VAL A 377 -20.04 1.93 6.52
C VAL A 377 -18.91 2.23 7.49
N ARG A 378 -18.60 1.26 8.35
CA ARG A 378 -17.41 1.29 9.21
C ARG A 378 -16.54 0.08 8.89
N ILE A 379 -15.25 0.33 8.74
CA ILE A 379 -14.21 -0.69 8.53
C ILE A 379 -13.12 -0.53 9.57
N LYS A 380 -12.45 -1.63 9.91
CA LYS A 380 -11.25 -1.58 10.74
C LYS A 380 -10.16 -0.77 10.03
N ASN A 381 -9.81 -1.20 8.82
CA ASN A 381 -8.86 -0.55 7.93
C ASN A 381 -9.11 -1.02 6.48
N THR A 382 -8.38 -0.49 5.50
CA THR A 382 -8.55 -0.87 4.08
C THR A 382 -7.85 -2.17 3.69
N LEU A 383 -7.16 -2.83 4.62
CA LEU A 383 -6.51 -4.13 4.40
C LEU A 383 -7.46 -5.29 4.78
N GLU A 384 -8.21 -5.10 5.86
CA GLU A 384 -9.11 -6.10 6.44
C GLU A 384 -10.57 -5.77 6.12
N LEU A 385 -11.08 -6.24 4.96
CA LEU A 385 -12.44 -5.94 4.49
C LEU A 385 -13.42 -7.13 4.53
N SER A 386 -12.99 -8.31 4.97
CA SER A 386 -13.86 -9.50 5.02
C SER A 386 -14.98 -9.39 6.05
N GLU A 387 -14.81 -8.54 7.07
CA GLU A 387 -15.88 -8.14 7.99
C GLU A 387 -15.97 -6.61 8.00
N ILE A 388 -17.17 -6.08 7.71
CA ILE A 388 -17.48 -4.65 7.80
C ILE A 388 -18.73 -4.44 8.65
N GLU A 389 -18.96 -3.21 9.12
CA GLU A 389 -20.20 -2.83 9.77
C GLU A 389 -20.97 -1.85 8.89
N VAL A 390 -22.28 -2.04 8.74
CA VAL A 390 -23.13 -1.18 7.91
C VAL A 390 -24.35 -0.69 8.68
N SER A 391 -24.78 0.54 8.41
CA SER A 391 -26.02 1.11 8.96
C SER A 391 -27.25 0.33 8.51
N GLU A 392 -28.31 0.37 9.30
CA GLU A 392 -29.60 -0.24 8.97
C GLU A 392 -30.14 0.15 7.58
N ALA A 393 -29.87 1.38 7.13
CA ALA A 393 -30.26 1.88 5.80
C ALA A 393 -29.64 1.11 4.61
N LEU A 394 -28.58 0.34 4.84
CA LEU A 394 -27.88 -0.45 3.82
C LEU A 394 -28.30 -1.92 3.78
N LEU A 395 -29.12 -2.40 4.72
CA LEU A 395 -29.44 -3.84 4.83
C LEU A 395 -30.10 -4.43 3.57
N ASN A 396 -30.97 -3.66 2.90
CA ASN A 396 -31.58 -4.11 1.65
C ASN A 396 -30.52 -4.36 0.55
N HIS A 397 -29.49 -3.51 0.47
CA HIS A 397 -28.36 -3.72 -0.45
C HIS A 397 -27.62 -5.01 -0.10
N ILE A 398 -27.30 -5.20 1.19
CA ILE A 398 -26.63 -6.40 1.69
C ILE A 398 -27.39 -7.67 1.32
N HIS A 399 -28.70 -7.73 1.58
CA HIS A 399 -29.52 -8.92 1.33
C HIS A 399 -29.63 -9.26 -0.16
N SER A 400 -29.45 -8.28 -1.04
CA SER A 400 -29.51 -8.46 -2.49
C SER A 400 -28.14 -8.74 -3.14
N HIS A 401 -27.04 -8.49 -2.43
CA HIS A 401 -25.70 -8.53 -3.01
C HIS A 401 -25.07 -9.94 -2.90
N PRO A 402 -24.59 -10.55 -4.00
CA PRO A 402 -24.15 -11.95 -4.01
C PRO A 402 -22.90 -12.24 -3.17
N HIS A 403 -22.12 -11.21 -2.84
CA HIS A 403 -20.87 -11.34 -2.08
C HIS A 403 -20.98 -10.82 -0.64
N MET A 404 -22.17 -10.49 -0.15
CA MET A 404 -22.34 -9.94 1.19
C MET A 404 -23.38 -10.72 1.98
N GLN A 405 -23.10 -10.96 3.24
CA GLN A 405 -24.03 -11.63 4.14
C GLN A 405 -24.05 -10.93 5.50
N GLN A 406 -25.23 -10.53 5.95
CA GLN A 406 -25.41 -10.04 7.32
C GLN A 406 -25.05 -11.15 8.33
N SER A 407 -24.18 -10.84 9.28
CA SER A 407 -23.62 -11.79 10.25
C SER A 407 -23.96 -11.47 11.71
N SER A 408 -24.68 -10.37 11.97
CA SER A 408 -25.24 -10.04 13.28
C SER A 408 -26.65 -9.48 13.18
N GLU A 409 -27.40 -9.49 14.28
CA GLU A 409 -28.57 -8.61 14.42
C GLU A 409 -28.15 -7.14 14.45
N LEU A 410 -29.13 -6.23 14.31
CA LEU A 410 -28.91 -4.79 14.46
C LEU A 410 -28.59 -4.46 15.91
N TYR A 411 -27.52 -3.68 16.13
CA TYR A 411 -27.12 -3.20 17.45
C TYR A 411 -26.85 -1.69 17.42
N SER A 412 -27.05 -1.05 18.57
CA SER A 412 -26.60 0.32 18.79
C SER A 412 -25.10 0.31 19.07
N ILE A 413 -24.35 1.25 18.47
CA ILE A 413 -22.94 1.39 18.76
C ILE A 413 -22.73 1.81 20.22
N SER A 414 -21.88 1.08 20.94
CA SER A 414 -21.50 1.37 22.32
C SER A 414 -20.22 2.20 22.35
N PHE A 415 -20.21 3.21 23.22
CA PHE A 415 -19.03 4.04 23.48
C PHE A 415 -18.68 4.00 24.96
N ASN A 416 -17.40 4.14 25.28
CA ASN A 416 -16.94 4.34 26.66
C ASN A 416 -17.34 5.74 27.20
N LYS A 417 -16.95 6.05 28.44
CA LYS A 417 -17.30 7.31 29.11
C LYS A 417 -16.70 8.53 28.40
N GLU A 418 -15.58 8.33 27.72
CA GLU A 418 -14.83 9.34 26.96
C GLU A 418 -15.41 9.53 25.55
N GLY A 419 -16.38 8.71 25.14
CA GLY A 419 -17.04 8.79 23.84
C GLY A 419 -16.31 8.08 22.70
N ASN A 420 -15.38 7.17 23.02
CA ASN A 420 -14.66 6.34 22.06
C ASN A 420 -15.27 4.93 21.96
N PHE A 421 -15.01 4.23 20.85
CA PHE A 421 -15.42 2.83 20.72
C PHE A 421 -14.78 1.95 21.79
N LEU A 422 -15.50 0.93 22.22
CA LEU A 422 -14.96 -0.15 23.06
C LEU A 422 -14.12 -1.07 22.18
N ARG A 423 -12.79 -0.93 22.20
CA ARG A 423 -11.89 -1.80 21.44
C ARG A 423 -11.74 -3.15 22.14
N VAL A 424 -11.33 -4.18 21.39
CA VAL A 424 -11.10 -5.52 21.96
C VAL A 424 -10.03 -5.48 23.06
N GLU A 425 -9.04 -4.60 22.93
CA GLU A 425 -7.98 -4.38 23.92
C GLU A 425 -8.51 -3.78 25.23
N ASP A 426 -9.56 -2.95 25.17
CA ASP A 426 -10.18 -2.33 26.35
C ASP A 426 -11.00 -3.32 27.20
N ARG A 427 -11.29 -4.53 26.67
CA ARG A 427 -12.06 -5.55 27.39
C ARG A 427 -11.28 -6.20 28.53
N ASN A 428 -9.97 -6.03 28.57
CA ASN A 428 -9.13 -6.52 29.67
C ASN A 428 -9.01 -5.53 30.84
N GLU A 429 -9.51 -4.30 30.70
CA GLU A 429 -9.44 -3.28 31.76
C GLU A 429 -10.75 -3.08 32.53
N THR A 430 -11.80 -3.86 32.23
CA THR A 430 -13.06 -3.83 32.99
C THR A 430 -13.31 -5.16 33.72
N ILE A 431 -12.35 -5.59 34.53
CA ILE A 431 -12.61 -6.45 35.69
C ILE A 431 -11.83 -5.87 36.88
N ILE A 432 -12.45 -4.90 37.56
CA ILE A 432 -12.33 -4.72 39.02
C ILE A 432 -13.71 -4.39 39.54
#